data_AF-A0A3A2ZTH8-F1
#
_entry.id   AF-A0A3A2ZTH8-F1
#
_cell.length_a   1.000
_cell.length_b   1.000
_cell.length_c   1.000
_cell.angle_alpha   90.00
_cell.angle_beta   90.00
_cell.angle_gamma   90.00
#
_symmetry.space_group_name_H-M   'P 1'
#
loop_
_entity.id
_entity.type
_entity.pdbx_description
1 polymer ?
#
loop_
_entity_poly.entity_id
_entity_poly.type
_entity_poly.pdbx_seq_one_letter_code
_entity_poly.pdbx_strand_id
1 'polypeptide(L)'
;MSARVFLIRHGETDWSLGNKHCSFTDIPLSKQGESQTDYTREWDVGEGRLIDPKNVTRIYCSQRTRARRTTELLRLGVHYHQHYHERGEDSTKTAAMPQQTGELAESTIQVTPCLNEWNYGDYEGLTLGDIARIREQTGEGPGSQWNIWTDGCPNGESPEQVSNRVDELICEIRGVMESTAASWPGGQVVAHAAGEPRDVVCIGHGHILAAMALRWVGAPLHMGVRLLMEPAGVAVLGFEHDDLKQPAVLLGRRPGR
;
A
#
# COMPACT_ATOMS: atom_id res chain seq x y z
N MET A 1 -17.93 6.40 -10.56
CA MET A 1 -16.79 6.81 -9.71
C MET A 1 -15.53 6.23 -10.30
N SER A 2 -14.41 6.95 -10.28
CA SER A 2 -13.15 6.49 -10.88
C SER A 2 -12.65 5.22 -10.22
N ALA A 3 -11.73 4.52 -10.89
CA ALA A 3 -10.86 3.57 -10.22
C ALA A 3 -9.96 4.32 -9.21
N ARG A 4 -9.75 3.72 -8.05
CA ARG A 4 -8.95 4.29 -6.96
C ARG A 4 -7.96 3.25 -6.46
N VAL A 5 -6.81 3.71 -6.00
CA VAL A 5 -5.88 2.90 -5.21
C VAL A 5 -5.89 3.42 -3.78
N PHE A 6 -6.23 2.56 -2.83
CA PHE A 6 -6.15 2.86 -1.41
C PHE A 6 -4.81 2.39 -0.87
N LEU A 7 -4.05 3.30 -0.27
CA LEU A 7 -2.84 2.95 0.48
C LEU A 7 -3.20 2.91 1.97
N ILE A 8 -2.95 1.80 2.64
CA ILE A 8 -3.24 1.64 4.06
C ILE A 8 -1.96 1.23 4.78
N ARG A 9 -1.48 2.10 5.68
CA ARG A 9 -0.36 1.75 6.56
C ARG A 9 -0.84 0.77 7.62
N HIS A 10 -0.04 -0.24 7.95
CA HIS A 10 -0.33 -1.11 9.09
C HIS A 10 -0.53 -0.31 10.39
N GLY A 11 -1.26 -0.90 11.34
CA GLY A 11 -1.45 -0.33 12.67
C GLY A 11 -0.14 -0.18 13.45
N GLU A 12 -0.16 0.55 14.55
CA GLU A 12 1.03 0.73 15.40
C GLU A 12 1.66 -0.60 15.86
N THR A 13 2.99 -0.61 15.92
CA THR A 13 3.84 -1.60 16.59
C THR A 13 4.69 -0.92 17.66
N ASP A 14 5.27 -1.72 18.57
CA ASP A 14 6.17 -1.21 19.62
C ASP A 14 7.35 -0.41 19.05
N TRP A 15 7.83 -0.75 17.85
CA TRP A 15 8.92 -0.03 17.18
C TRP A 15 8.46 1.27 16.53
N SER A 16 7.25 1.29 15.95
CA SER A 16 6.71 2.54 15.41
C SER A 16 6.45 3.58 16.51
N LEU A 17 6.00 3.14 17.70
CA LEU A 17 5.85 4.00 18.87
C LEU A 17 7.20 4.54 19.36
N GLY A 18 8.24 3.71 19.29
CA GLY A 18 9.62 4.09 19.63
C GLY A 18 10.38 4.87 18.56
N ASN A 19 9.73 5.26 17.45
CA ASN A 19 10.38 5.89 16.29
C ASN A 19 11.59 5.12 15.76
N LYS A 20 11.54 3.79 15.83
CA LYS A 20 12.56 2.90 15.30
C LYS A 20 12.22 2.51 13.86
N HIS A 21 13.25 2.47 13.02
CA HIS A 21 13.13 1.99 11.66
C HIS A 21 12.86 0.47 11.68
N CYS A 22 11.71 0.04 11.16
CA CYS A 22 11.24 -1.34 11.23
C CYS A 22 10.94 -1.86 9.83
N SER A 23 11.92 -2.49 9.20
CA SER A 23 11.79 -3.06 7.87
C SER A 23 11.48 -4.55 7.92
N PHE A 24 12.52 -5.38 7.94
CA PHE A 24 12.39 -6.81 7.79
C PHE A 24 12.14 -7.50 9.12
N THR A 25 12.47 -6.88 10.26
CA THR A 25 12.13 -7.40 11.58
C THR A 25 10.62 -7.50 11.70
N ASP A 26 10.14 -8.69 12.03
CA ASP A 26 8.71 -8.98 12.00
C ASP A 26 8.06 -8.73 13.36
N ILE A 27 7.97 -7.44 13.71
CA ILE A 27 7.30 -6.98 14.93
C ILE A 27 5.78 -7.01 14.72
N PRO A 28 4.99 -7.66 15.59
CA PRO A 28 3.53 -7.69 15.50
C PRO A 28 2.91 -6.32 15.83
N LEU A 29 1.61 -6.18 15.55
CA LEU A 29 0.84 -5.02 16.01
C LEU A 29 0.79 -4.96 17.54
N SER A 30 0.81 -3.74 18.09
CA SER A 30 0.45 -3.51 19.47
C SER A 30 -1.08 -3.61 19.63
N LYS A 31 -1.59 -3.73 20.87
CA LYS A 31 -3.04 -3.66 21.13
C LYS A 31 -3.66 -2.34 20.65
N GLN A 32 -2.88 -1.26 20.77
CA GLN A 32 -3.29 0.04 20.27
C GLN A 32 -3.33 0.04 18.73
N GLY A 33 -2.37 -0.59 18.06
CA GLY A 33 -2.36 -0.75 16.61
C GLY A 33 -3.54 -1.55 16.06
N GLU A 34 -3.95 -2.62 16.77
CA GLU A 34 -5.18 -3.34 16.42
C GLU A 34 -6.41 -2.42 16.57
N SER A 35 -6.51 -1.70 17.70
CA SER A 35 -7.63 -0.78 17.97
C SER A 35 -7.72 0.37 16.96
N GLN A 36 -6.58 0.93 16.53
CA GLN A 36 -6.51 1.93 15.46
C GLN A 36 -7.03 1.36 14.14
N THR A 37 -6.67 0.11 13.82
CA THR A 37 -7.15 -0.56 12.59
C THR A 37 -8.65 -0.81 12.66
N ASP A 38 -9.19 -1.19 13.82
CA ASP A 38 -10.63 -1.34 14.02
C ASP A 38 -11.37 -0.01 13.82
N TYR A 39 -10.80 1.11 14.29
CA TYR A 39 -11.37 2.44 14.03
C TYR A 39 -11.39 2.74 12.52
N THR A 40 -10.28 2.52 11.81
CA THR A 40 -10.23 2.67 10.34
C THR A 40 -11.30 1.82 9.65
N ARG A 41 -11.46 0.55 10.06
CA ARG A 41 -12.54 -0.30 9.55
C ARG A 41 -13.91 0.33 9.80
N GLU A 42 -14.20 0.71 11.03
CA GLU A 42 -15.52 1.22 11.43
C GLU A 42 -15.92 2.51 10.75
N TRP A 43 -14.96 3.34 10.34
CA TRP A 43 -15.22 4.64 9.71
C TRP A 43 -15.11 4.59 8.19
N ASP A 44 -14.10 3.92 7.66
CA ASP A 44 -13.76 3.99 6.24
C ASP A 44 -14.23 2.77 5.44
N VAL A 45 -14.44 1.61 6.07
CA VAL A 45 -14.77 0.35 5.38
C VAL A 45 -16.23 -0.04 5.55
N GLY A 46 -16.92 -0.26 4.44
CA GLY A 46 -18.30 -0.77 4.41
C GLY A 46 -19.12 -0.20 3.27
N GLU A 47 -20.36 -0.67 3.13
CA GLU A 47 -21.24 -0.22 2.06
C GLU A 47 -21.43 1.30 2.08
N GLY A 48 -21.15 1.96 0.94
CA GLY A 48 -21.26 3.40 0.78
C GLY A 48 -20.21 4.23 1.54
N ARG A 49 -19.22 3.59 2.18
CA ARG A 49 -18.10 4.26 2.84
C ARG A 49 -16.95 4.52 1.87
N LEU A 50 -15.84 5.04 2.38
CA LEU A 50 -14.67 5.39 1.58
C LEU A 50 -14.20 4.19 0.76
N ILE A 51 -14.00 3.06 1.44
CA ILE A 51 -13.67 1.75 0.89
C ILE A 51 -14.92 0.89 1.01
N ASP A 52 -15.64 0.74 -0.09
CA ASP A 52 -16.76 -0.19 -0.16
C ASP A 52 -16.23 -1.52 -0.71
N PRO A 53 -16.25 -2.62 0.06
CA PRO A 53 -15.74 -3.92 -0.36
C PRO A 53 -16.28 -4.39 -1.71
N LYS A 54 -17.52 -4.03 -2.08
CA LYS A 54 -18.11 -4.40 -3.38
C LYS A 54 -17.41 -3.77 -4.58
N ASN A 55 -16.67 -2.69 -4.37
CA ASN A 55 -15.91 -2.02 -5.41
C ASN A 55 -14.46 -2.51 -5.47
N VAL A 56 -13.99 -3.33 -4.53
CA VAL A 56 -12.59 -3.78 -4.48
C VAL A 56 -12.36 -4.93 -5.45
N THR A 57 -11.46 -4.74 -6.41
CA THR A 57 -11.09 -5.76 -7.40
C THR A 57 -9.85 -6.56 -7.00
N ARG A 58 -8.91 -5.93 -6.28
CA ARG A 58 -7.64 -6.54 -5.89
C ARG A 58 -7.12 -5.97 -4.58
N ILE A 59 -6.53 -6.82 -3.75
CA ILE A 59 -5.84 -6.43 -2.52
C ILE A 59 -4.40 -6.89 -2.62
N TYR A 60 -3.45 -5.98 -2.46
CA TYR A 60 -2.02 -6.25 -2.31
C TYR A 60 -1.61 -6.05 -0.86
N CYS A 61 -0.89 -7.00 -0.30
CA CYS A 61 -0.43 -6.95 1.08
C CYS A 61 1.07 -7.23 1.16
N SER A 62 1.78 -6.47 1.99
CA SER A 62 3.14 -6.79 2.42
C SER A 62 3.22 -8.19 3.06
N GLN A 63 4.40 -8.82 3.00
CA GLN A 63 4.64 -10.12 3.62
C GLN A 63 4.70 -10.04 5.15
N ARG A 64 4.92 -8.85 5.74
CA ARG A 64 5.09 -8.71 7.19
C ARG A 64 3.80 -9.03 7.95
N THR A 65 3.92 -9.70 9.09
CA THR A 65 2.75 -10.13 9.89
C THR A 65 1.88 -8.96 10.33
N ARG A 66 2.49 -7.82 10.68
CA ARG A 66 1.77 -6.58 10.99
C ARG A 66 0.85 -6.09 9.87
N ALA A 67 1.27 -6.20 8.61
CA ALA A 67 0.43 -5.79 7.46
C ALA A 67 -0.67 -6.81 7.17
N ARG A 68 -0.35 -8.12 7.28
CA ARG A 68 -1.34 -9.20 7.15
C ARG A 68 -2.43 -9.09 8.23
N ARG A 69 -2.02 -8.85 9.47
CA ARG A 69 -2.93 -8.62 10.59
C ARG A 69 -3.81 -7.38 10.39
N THR A 70 -3.26 -6.29 9.89
CA THR A 70 -4.08 -5.12 9.51
C THR A 70 -5.10 -5.48 8.43
N THR A 71 -4.70 -6.25 7.42
CA THR A 71 -5.60 -6.72 6.35
C THR A 71 -6.77 -7.56 6.90
N GLU A 72 -6.49 -8.46 7.85
CA GLU A 72 -7.51 -9.23 8.58
C GLU A 72 -8.51 -8.34 9.31
N LEU A 73 -7.99 -7.37 10.07
CA LEU A 73 -8.81 -6.49 10.90
C LEU A 73 -9.69 -5.56 10.07
N LEU A 74 -9.27 -5.17 8.86
CA LEU A 74 -10.05 -4.31 7.96
C LEU A 74 -11.29 -5.01 7.37
N ARG A 75 -11.29 -6.35 7.28
CA ARG A 75 -12.44 -7.15 6.79
C ARG A 75 -12.98 -6.64 5.45
N LEU A 76 -12.11 -6.50 4.45
CA LEU A 76 -12.43 -5.97 3.12
C LEU A 76 -13.28 -6.92 2.24
N GLY A 77 -14.13 -7.77 2.85
CA GLY A 77 -15.05 -8.67 2.13
C GLY A 77 -14.47 -10.03 1.72
N VAL A 78 -13.25 -10.37 2.15
CA VAL A 78 -12.63 -11.69 1.98
C VAL A 78 -12.99 -12.53 3.21
N HIS A 79 -13.98 -13.43 3.13
CA HIS A 79 -14.48 -14.15 4.32
C HIS A 79 -14.37 -15.68 4.25
N TYR A 80 -14.16 -16.23 5.45
CA TYR A 80 -13.94 -17.59 5.93
C TYR A 80 -12.61 -18.29 5.64
N HIS A 81 -12.04 -18.15 4.45
CA HIS A 81 -10.70 -18.69 4.16
C HIS A 81 -9.86 -17.63 3.45
N GLN A 82 -9.04 -16.91 4.22
CA GLN A 82 -8.04 -16.02 3.64
C GLN A 82 -6.94 -16.89 3.01
N HIS A 83 -7.08 -17.15 1.72
CA HIS A 83 -6.02 -17.78 0.94
C HIS A 83 -5.01 -16.69 0.56
N TYR A 84 -3.90 -16.64 1.30
CA TYR A 84 -2.74 -15.82 0.94
C TYR A 84 -2.01 -16.54 -0.20
N HIS A 85 -1.95 -15.90 -1.38
CA HIS A 85 -1.12 -16.39 -2.48
C HIS A 85 0.21 -15.64 -2.50
N GLU A 86 1.31 -16.40 -2.52
CA GLU A 86 2.63 -15.82 -2.79
C GLU A 86 2.72 -15.46 -4.28
N ARG A 87 3.15 -14.23 -4.58
CA ARG A 87 3.34 -13.75 -5.95
C ARG A 87 4.41 -14.60 -6.66
N GLY A 88 4.01 -15.42 -7.63
CA GLY A 88 4.91 -16.20 -8.49
C GLY A 88 4.58 -17.70 -8.66
N GLU A 89 3.59 -18.24 -7.94
CA GLU A 89 3.18 -19.65 -8.11
C GLU A 89 1.96 -19.79 -9.04
N ASP A 90 2.21 -20.12 -10.31
CA ASP A 90 1.19 -20.70 -11.18
C ASP A 90 0.80 -22.08 -10.64
N SER A 91 -0.27 -22.18 -9.85
CA SER A 91 -0.92 -23.47 -9.62
C SER A 91 -2.45 -23.35 -9.52
N THR A 92 -3.10 -23.62 -10.64
CA THR A 92 -4.51 -23.99 -10.74
C THR A 92 -4.77 -25.30 -9.98
N LYS A 93 -5.37 -25.24 -8.79
CA LYS A 93 -6.18 -26.33 -8.22
C LYS A 93 -7.23 -25.78 -7.24
N THR A 94 -8.42 -25.46 -7.75
CA THR A 94 -9.62 -25.27 -6.91
C THR A 94 -10.60 -26.39 -7.17
N ALA A 95 -10.84 -27.22 -6.14
CA ALA A 95 -12.00 -28.10 -6.10
C ALA A 95 -13.25 -27.23 -5.86
N ALA A 96 -14.16 -27.22 -6.81
CA ALA A 96 -15.37 -26.42 -6.76
C ALA A 96 -16.35 -26.92 -5.67
N MET A 97 -16.83 -25.98 -4.83
CA MET A 97 -18.04 -26.13 -4.01
C MET A 97 -19.05 -25.05 -4.44
N PRO A 98 -20.37 -25.30 -4.27
CA PRO A 98 -21.41 -24.63 -5.04
C PRO A 98 -21.66 -23.20 -4.57
N GLN A 99 -21.74 -22.30 -5.55
CA GLN A 99 -21.99 -20.87 -5.40
C GLN A 99 -23.31 -20.57 -4.69
N GLN A 100 -23.25 -19.83 -3.58
CA GLN A 100 -24.37 -19.02 -3.13
C GLN A 100 -24.22 -17.60 -3.70
N THR A 101 -25.23 -17.20 -4.45
CA THR A 101 -25.36 -15.91 -5.12
C THR A 101 -25.17 -14.75 -4.14
N GLY A 102 -24.12 -13.96 -4.33
CA GLY A 102 -23.79 -12.76 -3.53
C GLY A 102 -22.39 -12.76 -2.92
N GLU A 103 -21.69 -13.90 -2.92
CA GLU A 103 -20.27 -13.97 -2.57
C GLU A 103 -19.44 -13.38 -3.71
N LEU A 104 -18.93 -12.16 -3.49
CA LEU A 104 -17.97 -11.49 -4.37
C LEU A 104 -16.89 -12.51 -4.76
N ALA A 105 -16.80 -12.81 -6.07
CA ALA A 105 -15.81 -13.71 -6.64
C ALA A 105 -14.42 -13.36 -6.06
N GLU A 106 -13.82 -14.33 -5.35
CA GLU A 106 -12.47 -14.31 -4.75
C GLU A 106 -11.67 -13.02 -5.03
N SER A 107 -11.88 -11.95 -4.24
CA SER A 107 -10.96 -10.81 -4.25
C SER A 107 -9.63 -11.30 -3.66
N THR A 108 -8.75 -11.79 -4.53
CA THR A 108 -7.53 -12.49 -4.09
C THR A 108 -6.62 -11.49 -3.42
N ILE A 109 -6.37 -11.67 -2.12
CA ILE A 109 -5.27 -11.00 -1.42
C ILE A 109 -3.98 -11.56 -2.00
N GLN A 110 -3.23 -10.73 -2.70
CA GLN A 110 -1.91 -11.06 -3.21
C GLN A 110 -0.85 -10.55 -2.23
N VAL A 111 -0.08 -11.47 -1.68
CA VAL A 111 1.06 -11.11 -0.85
C VAL A 111 2.24 -10.82 -1.77
N THR A 112 2.79 -9.62 -1.66
CA THR A 112 3.89 -9.18 -2.52
C THR A 112 5.03 -8.57 -1.71
N PRO A 113 6.29 -8.96 -1.99
CA PRO A 113 7.45 -8.29 -1.41
C PRO A 113 7.58 -6.84 -1.91
N CYS A 114 6.91 -6.45 -3.00
CA CYS A 114 6.91 -5.08 -3.50
C CYS A 114 6.30 -4.07 -2.51
N LEU A 115 5.50 -4.53 -1.56
CA LEU A 115 4.97 -3.70 -0.45
C LEU A 115 5.71 -3.89 0.87
N ASN A 116 6.78 -4.70 0.93
CA ASN A 116 7.65 -4.70 2.10
C ASN A 116 8.25 -3.30 2.27
N GLU A 117 8.47 -2.91 3.52
CA GLU A 117 9.06 -1.62 3.85
C GLU A 117 10.43 -1.46 3.18
N TRP A 118 10.88 -0.22 3.01
CA TRP A 118 12.26 0.08 2.63
C TRP A 118 13.23 -0.75 3.48
N ASN A 119 14.14 -1.49 2.86
CA ASN A 119 15.17 -2.24 3.58
C ASN A 119 16.16 -1.29 4.22
N TYR A 120 16.07 -1.13 5.54
CA TYR A 120 16.92 -0.21 6.28
C TYR A 120 18.35 -0.71 6.48
N GLY A 121 18.67 -1.96 6.11
CA GLY A 121 20.02 -2.52 6.23
C GLY A 121 20.59 -2.34 7.64
N ASP A 122 21.74 -1.67 7.73
CA ASP A 122 22.42 -1.39 9.00
C ASP A 122 21.62 -0.49 9.95
N TYR A 123 20.58 0.19 9.46
CA TYR A 123 19.74 1.09 10.24
C TYR A 123 18.48 0.42 10.83
N GLU A 124 18.31 -0.89 10.62
CA GLU A 124 17.20 -1.65 11.21
C GLU A 124 17.18 -1.55 12.74
N GLY A 125 16.03 -1.21 13.30
CA GLY A 125 15.81 -1.08 14.74
C GLY A 125 16.40 0.18 15.37
N LEU A 126 17.04 1.04 14.59
CA LEU A 126 17.65 2.28 15.07
C LEU A 126 16.69 3.46 15.01
N THR A 127 16.86 4.40 15.93
CA THR A 127 16.22 5.72 15.85
C THR A 127 17.01 6.66 14.96
N LEU A 128 16.41 7.78 14.54
CA LEU A 128 17.14 8.84 13.83
C LEU A 128 18.35 9.36 14.63
N GLY A 129 18.24 9.40 15.96
CA GLY A 129 19.35 9.81 16.83
C GLY A 129 20.51 8.83 16.83
N ASP A 130 20.23 7.53 16.77
CA ASP A 130 21.27 6.50 16.69
C ASP A 130 21.98 6.54 15.32
N ILE A 131 21.22 6.70 14.24
CA ILE A 131 21.75 6.83 12.87
C ILE A 131 22.66 8.05 12.76
N ALA A 132 22.23 9.19 13.31
CA ALA A 132 23.04 10.41 13.32
C ALA A 132 24.39 10.18 14.02
N ARG A 133 24.40 9.54 15.20
CA ARG A 133 25.65 9.21 15.93
C ARG A 133 26.56 8.28 15.14
N ILE A 134 26.00 7.25 14.49
CA ILE A 134 26.80 6.31 13.68
C ILE A 134 27.47 7.06 12.51
N ARG A 135 26.72 7.90 11.79
CA ARG A 135 27.24 8.64 10.64
C ARG A 135 28.30 9.68 11.02
N GLU A 136 28.17 10.29 12.21
CA GLU A 136 29.22 11.13 12.78
C GLU A 136 30.52 10.34 13.04
N GLN A 137 30.40 9.12 13.57
CA GLN A 137 31.55 8.25 13.88
C GLN A 137 32.24 7.69 12.63
N THR A 138 31.51 7.41 11.56
CA THR A 138 32.07 6.86 10.31
C THR A 138 32.71 7.91 9.40
N GLY A 139 32.70 9.19 9.80
CA GLY A 139 33.31 10.27 9.02
C GLY A 139 32.48 10.73 7.82
N GLU A 140 31.19 10.35 7.74
CA GLU A 140 30.22 10.89 6.77
C GLU A 140 29.81 12.34 7.09
N GLY A 141 30.46 12.94 8.10
CA GLY A 141 30.63 14.38 8.28
C GLY A 141 29.57 15.03 9.19
N PRO A 142 29.98 15.89 10.14
CA PRO A 142 29.04 16.77 10.83
C PRO A 142 28.40 17.74 9.82
N GLY A 143 27.07 17.68 9.67
CA GLY A 143 26.30 18.59 8.81
C GLY A 143 25.58 17.95 7.62
N SER A 144 25.85 16.71 7.26
CA SER A 144 25.04 15.98 6.26
C SER A 144 23.85 15.32 6.95
N GLN A 145 22.71 16.02 6.99
CA GLN A 145 21.47 15.44 7.49
C GLN A 145 21.08 14.26 6.60
N TRP A 146 21.14 13.04 7.14
CA TRP A 146 20.72 11.83 6.42
C TRP A 146 19.29 11.98 5.92
N ASN A 147 19.09 11.62 4.67
CA ASN A 147 17.81 11.66 4.01
C ASN A 147 17.63 10.38 3.20
N ILE A 148 16.81 9.46 3.73
CA ILE A 148 16.55 8.16 3.10
C ILE A 148 16.16 8.26 1.61
N TRP A 149 15.44 9.33 1.23
CA TRP A 149 14.95 9.56 -0.12
C TRP A 149 16.05 9.88 -1.14
N THR A 150 17.23 10.32 -0.68
CA THR A 150 18.41 10.60 -1.52
C THR A 150 19.54 9.60 -1.26
N ASP A 151 19.75 9.23 0.00
CA ASP A 151 20.94 8.52 0.45
C ASP A 151 20.71 7.01 0.55
N GLY A 152 19.45 6.58 0.71
CA GLY A 152 19.10 5.21 1.02
C GLY A 152 19.65 4.76 2.38
N CYS A 153 19.93 3.46 2.49
CA CYS A 153 20.50 2.86 3.69
C CYS A 153 21.72 1.96 3.35
N PRO A 154 22.83 2.06 4.10
CA PRO A 154 23.95 1.13 3.97
C PRO A 154 23.51 -0.32 4.18
N ASN A 155 24.00 -1.22 3.31
CA ASN A 155 23.59 -2.64 3.26
C ASN A 155 22.07 -2.87 3.17
N GLY A 156 21.32 -1.83 2.79
CA GLY A 156 19.87 -1.84 2.58
C GLY A 156 19.50 -1.55 1.13
N GLU A 157 18.34 -0.94 0.93
CA GLU A 157 17.89 -0.50 -0.39
C GLU A 157 18.32 0.95 -0.70
N SER A 158 18.70 1.20 -1.95
CA SER A 158 18.84 2.55 -2.52
C SER A 158 17.47 3.11 -2.95
N PRO A 159 17.34 4.44 -3.12
CA PRO A 159 16.11 5.04 -3.66
C PRO A 159 15.76 4.51 -5.06
N GLU A 160 16.75 4.17 -5.88
CA GLU A 160 16.54 3.60 -7.21
C GLU A 160 15.95 2.19 -7.13
N GLN A 161 16.47 1.34 -6.22
CA GLN A 161 15.94 -0.01 -6.02
C GLN A 161 14.48 0.03 -5.54
N VAL A 162 14.15 0.93 -4.61
CA VAL A 162 12.76 1.13 -4.16
C VAL A 162 11.89 1.65 -5.29
N SER A 163 12.37 2.62 -6.08
CA SER A 163 11.63 3.15 -7.23
C SER A 163 11.29 2.04 -8.22
N ASN A 164 12.27 1.23 -8.62
CA ASN A 164 12.08 0.14 -9.58
C ASN A 164 11.07 -0.89 -9.08
N ARG A 165 11.18 -1.30 -7.81
CA ARG A 165 10.28 -2.27 -7.17
C ARG A 165 8.84 -1.76 -7.06
N VAL A 166 8.68 -0.48 -6.73
CA VAL A 166 7.36 0.18 -6.64
C VAL A 166 6.76 0.38 -8.04
N ASP A 167 7.56 0.79 -9.02
CA ASP A 167 7.11 1.00 -10.40
C ASP A 167 6.63 -0.32 -11.04
N GLU A 168 7.27 -1.44 -10.72
CA GLU A 168 6.81 -2.78 -11.13
C GLU A 168 5.40 -3.08 -10.61
N LEU A 169 5.15 -2.83 -9.33
CA LEU A 169 3.82 -3.03 -8.72
C LEU A 169 2.79 -2.04 -9.28
N ILE A 170 3.17 -0.78 -9.52
CA ILE A 170 2.29 0.22 -10.15
C ILE A 170 1.89 -0.25 -11.56
N CYS A 171 2.84 -0.77 -12.34
CA CYS A 171 2.55 -1.33 -13.67
C CYS A 171 1.51 -2.44 -13.59
N GLU A 172 1.65 -3.36 -12.63
CA GLU A 172 0.68 -4.44 -12.41
C GLU A 172 -0.70 -3.92 -12.00
N ILE A 173 -0.75 -2.99 -11.02
CA ILE A 173 -2.00 -2.36 -10.56
C ILE A 173 -2.72 -1.66 -11.72
N ARG A 174 -1.97 -0.94 -12.56
CA ARG A 174 -2.52 -0.30 -13.76
C ARG A 174 -3.07 -1.34 -14.72
N GLY A 175 -2.38 -2.46 -14.94
CA GLY A 175 -2.88 -3.58 -15.74
C GLY A 175 -4.19 -4.17 -15.20
N VAL A 176 -4.30 -4.34 -13.87
CA VAL A 176 -5.56 -4.78 -13.22
C VAL A 176 -6.67 -3.76 -13.48
N MET A 177 -6.41 -2.47 -13.30
CA MET A 177 -7.39 -1.41 -13.55
C MET A 177 -7.82 -1.35 -15.02
N GLU A 178 -6.86 -1.41 -15.96
CA GLU A 178 -7.11 -1.41 -17.39
C GLU A 178 -7.91 -2.65 -17.83
N SER A 179 -7.69 -3.82 -17.22
CA SER A 179 -8.45 -5.05 -17.51
C SER A 179 -9.93 -4.97 -17.12
N THR A 180 -10.28 -4.05 -16.21
CA THR A 180 -11.67 -3.76 -15.80
C THR A 180 -12.24 -2.50 -16.47
N ALA A 181 -11.43 -1.82 -17.30
CA ALA A 181 -11.83 -0.57 -17.94
C ALA A 181 -12.72 -0.83 -19.17
N ALA A 182 -13.66 0.10 -19.42
CA ALA A 182 -14.51 0.08 -20.59
C ALA A 182 -14.02 1.09 -21.63
N SER A 183 -14.01 0.68 -22.89
CA SER A 183 -13.74 1.58 -24.02
C SER A 183 -15.04 2.29 -24.44
N TRP A 184 -15.03 3.62 -24.46
CA TRP A 184 -16.14 4.44 -24.95
C TRP A 184 -15.97 4.81 -26.42
N PRO A 185 -17.08 5.10 -27.15
CA PRO A 185 -17.01 5.64 -28.50
C PRO A 185 -16.15 6.92 -28.55
N GLY A 186 -15.14 6.95 -29.42
CA GLY A 186 -14.15 8.04 -29.48
C GLY A 186 -12.75 7.68 -28.93
N GLY A 187 -12.56 6.44 -28.47
CA GLY A 187 -11.24 5.93 -28.05
C GLY A 187 -10.83 6.28 -26.63
N GLN A 188 -11.73 6.89 -25.85
CA GLN A 188 -11.52 7.15 -24.43
C GLN A 188 -11.70 5.84 -23.65
N VAL A 189 -10.67 5.45 -22.90
CA VAL A 189 -10.74 4.33 -21.94
C VAL A 189 -11.09 4.94 -20.59
N VAL A 190 -12.24 4.55 -20.04
CA VAL A 190 -12.69 5.02 -18.73
C VAL A 190 -12.86 3.85 -17.79
N ALA A 191 -12.39 4.00 -16.55
CA ALA A 191 -12.53 3.00 -15.50
C ALA A 191 -13.95 3.00 -14.88
N HIS A 192 -14.98 3.13 -15.71
CA HIS A 192 -16.36 3.37 -15.31
C HIS A 192 -17.38 2.48 -16.01
N ALA A 193 -17.14 1.18 -16.14
CA ALA A 193 -18.28 0.28 -16.29
C ALA A 193 -19.11 0.38 -14.99
N ALA A 194 -20.27 1.03 -15.05
CA ALA A 194 -21.12 1.21 -13.88
C ALA A 194 -21.54 -0.16 -13.32
N GLY A 195 -21.17 -0.45 -12.08
CA GLY A 195 -21.52 -1.69 -11.38
C GLY A 195 -20.37 -2.67 -11.16
N GLU A 196 -19.20 -2.46 -11.78
CA GLU A 196 -18.06 -3.38 -11.64
C GLU A 196 -17.05 -2.94 -10.54
N PRO A 197 -16.41 -3.91 -9.84
CA PRO A 197 -15.27 -3.65 -8.97
C PRO A 197 -14.08 -3.06 -9.73
N ARG A 198 -13.43 -2.05 -9.15
CA ARG A 198 -12.42 -1.20 -9.81
C ARG A 198 -11.39 -0.60 -8.85
N ASP A 199 -11.64 -0.68 -7.56
CA ASP A 199 -10.74 -0.16 -6.54
C ASP A 199 -9.68 -1.21 -6.20
N VAL A 200 -8.45 -0.76 -6.01
CA VAL A 200 -7.34 -1.59 -5.55
C VAL A 200 -6.97 -1.13 -4.14
N VAL A 201 -6.65 -2.07 -3.26
CA VAL A 201 -6.16 -1.77 -1.91
C VAL A 201 -4.74 -2.29 -1.75
N CYS A 202 -3.84 -1.45 -1.23
CA CYS A 202 -2.45 -1.77 -0.94
C CYS A 202 -2.19 -1.57 0.56
N ILE A 203 -1.90 -2.66 1.28
CA ILE A 203 -1.58 -2.63 2.70
C ILE A 203 -0.08 -2.85 2.89
N GLY A 204 0.57 -1.86 3.51
CA GLY A 204 2.03 -1.82 3.61
C GLY A 204 2.52 -0.94 4.76
N HIS A 205 3.63 -0.25 4.51
CA HIS A 205 4.40 0.47 5.53
C HIS A 205 4.60 1.95 5.18
N GLY A 206 5.17 2.73 6.09
CA GLY A 206 5.22 4.18 5.97
C GLY A 206 6.03 4.66 4.77
N HIS A 207 7.31 4.27 4.67
CA HIS A 207 8.17 4.76 3.60
C HIS A 207 7.79 4.18 2.24
N ILE A 208 7.47 2.89 2.16
CA ILE A 208 7.10 2.26 0.89
C ILE A 208 5.79 2.80 0.31
N LEU A 209 4.77 3.10 1.14
CA LEU A 209 3.51 3.67 0.65
C LEU A 209 3.66 5.15 0.28
N ALA A 210 4.48 5.91 1.02
CA ALA A 210 4.85 7.26 0.61
C ALA A 210 5.64 7.27 -0.72
N ALA A 211 6.57 6.32 -0.91
CA ALA A 211 7.26 6.12 -2.17
C ALA A 211 6.27 5.80 -3.30
N MET A 212 5.32 4.88 -3.04
CA MET A 212 4.26 4.52 -3.98
C MET A 212 3.40 5.72 -4.40
N ALA A 213 3.03 6.61 -3.47
CA ALA A 213 2.26 7.80 -3.81
C ALA A 213 3.06 8.79 -4.71
N LEU A 214 4.36 8.95 -4.47
CA LEU A 214 5.22 9.78 -5.34
C LEU A 214 5.39 9.15 -6.73
N ARG A 215 5.70 7.86 -6.77
CA ARG A 215 5.90 7.12 -8.02
C ARG A 215 4.61 7.00 -8.84
N TRP A 216 3.45 6.93 -8.19
CA TRP A 216 2.14 6.89 -8.85
C TRP A 216 1.95 8.08 -9.80
N VAL A 217 2.34 9.28 -9.36
CA VAL A 217 2.26 10.51 -10.17
C VAL A 217 3.51 10.76 -11.02
N GLY A 218 4.38 9.76 -11.16
CA GLY A 218 5.62 9.83 -11.94
C GLY A 218 6.74 10.65 -11.29
N ALA A 219 6.60 11.07 -10.03
CA ALA A 219 7.58 11.92 -9.38
C ALA A 219 8.77 11.10 -8.82
N PRO A 220 10.01 11.59 -8.92
CA PRO A 220 11.17 10.91 -8.34
C PRO A 220 11.15 11.00 -6.81
N LEU A 221 11.67 9.97 -6.13
CA LEU A 221 11.72 9.93 -4.66
C LEU A 221 12.52 11.10 -4.06
N HIS A 222 13.55 11.57 -4.77
CA HIS A 222 14.39 12.67 -4.33
C HIS A 222 13.81 14.07 -4.64
N MET A 223 12.54 14.20 -5.05
CA MET A 223 11.94 15.49 -5.46
C MET A 223 11.82 16.55 -4.35
N GLY A 224 12.14 16.21 -3.10
CA GLY A 224 12.08 17.14 -1.96
C GLY A 224 10.73 17.23 -1.25
N VAL A 225 9.67 16.63 -1.78
CA VAL A 225 8.37 16.47 -1.09
C VAL A 225 8.46 15.34 -0.06
N ARG A 226 7.80 15.51 1.08
CA ARG A 226 7.70 14.50 2.13
C ARG A 226 6.24 14.16 2.35
N LEU A 227 5.91 12.89 2.14
CA LEU A 227 4.59 12.35 2.41
C LEU A 227 4.67 11.53 3.70
N LEU A 228 3.72 11.77 4.59
CA LEU A 228 3.63 11.14 5.90
C LEU A 228 2.34 10.33 5.94
N MET A 229 2.43 9.10 6.43
CA MET A 229 1.27 8.25 6.69
C MET A 229 1.34 7.80 8.13
N GLU A 230 0.36 8.18 8.94
CA GLU A 230 0.22 7.70 10.32
C GLU A 230 -0.19 6.22 10.35
N PRO A 231 0.11 5.47 11.44
CA PRO A 231 -0.35 4.09 11.59
C PRO A 231 -1.86 3.94 11.41
N ALA A 232 -2.29 2.87 10.73
CA ALA A 232 -3.68 2.63 10.31
C ALA A 232 -4.31 3.71 9.39
N GLY A 233 -3.52 4.69 8.93
CA GLY A 233 -3.99 5.75 8.04
C GLY A 233 -4.27 5.28 6.62
N VAL A 234 -5.28 5.89 5.98
CA VAL A 234 -5.70 5.63 4.60
C VAL A 234 -5.37 6.83 3.72
N ALA A 235 -4.64 6.60 2.63
CA ALA A 235 -4.46 7.56 1.55
C ALA A 235 -5.13 7.07 0.26
N VAL A 236 -5.53 8.00 -0.61
CA VAL A 236 -6.25 7.69 -1.84
C VAL A 236 -5.50 8.23 -3.04
N LEU A 237 -5.19 7.33 -3.97
CA LEU A 237 -4.71 7.64 -5.30
C LEU A 237 -5.84 7.40 -6.30
N GLY A 238 -5.76 8.07 -7.44
CA GLY A 238 -6.72 7.93 -8.53
C GLY A 238 -6.22 8.65 -9.75
N PHE A 239 -7.13 9.30 -10.47
CA PHE A 239 -6.86 9.86 -11.79
C PHE A 239 -7.55 11.21 -11.98
N GLU A 240 -6.88 12.11 -12.70
CA GLU A 240 -7.47 13.38 -13.11
C GLU A 240 -8.50 13.15 -14.23
N HIS A 241 -9.69 13.75 -14.09
CA HIS A 241 -10.78 13.63 -15.08
C HIS A 241 -11.14 12.18 -15.47
N ASP A 242 -10.90 11.22 -14.57
CA ASP A 242 -11.13 9.80 -14.82
C ASP A 242 -10.32 9.19 -15.98
N ASP A 243 -9.23 9.86 -16.40
CA ASP A 243 -8.30 9.37 -17.41
C ASP A 243 -7.20 8.52 -16.76
N LEU A 244 -7.19 7.22 -17.02
CA LEU A 244 -6.18 6.28 -16.51
C LEU A 244 -4.73 6.69 -16.89
N LYS A 245 -4.55 7.56 -17.88
CA LYS A 245 -3.24 8.10 -18.28
C LYS A 245 -2.77 9.28 -17.42
N GLN A 246 -3.64 9.85 -16.58
CA GLN A 246 -3.37 11.01 -15.73
C GLN A 246 -3.44 10.64 -14.25
N PRO A 247 -2.48 9.88 -13.69
CA PRO A 247 -2.50 9.49 -12.29
C PRO A 247 -2.39 10.71 -11.37
N ALA A 248 -3.15 10.71 -10.27
CA ALA A 248 -3.24 11.80 -9.31
C ALA A 248 -3.34 11.28 -7.86
N VAL A 249 -2.91 12.14 -6.91
CA VAL A 249 -3.17 11.95 -5.48
C VAL A 249 -4.44 12.71 -5.10
N LEU A 250 -5.41 12.04 -4.47
CA LEU A 250 -6.63 12.69 -4.03
C LEU A 250 -6.41 13.29 -2.64
N LEU A 251 -6.36 14.63 -2.57
CA LEU A 251 -6.17 15.37 -1.32
C LEU A 251 -7.45 15.57 -0.50
N GLY A 252 -8.61 15.18 -1.02
CA GLY A 252 -9.88 15.36 -0.34
C GLY A 252 -10.96 14.45 -0.88
N ARG A 253 -11.90 14.09 0.00
CA ARG A 253 -13.10 13.33 -0.35
C ARG A 253 -14.25 14.29 -0.59
N ARG A 254 -15.09 14.00 -1.58
CA ARG A 254 -16.41 14.60 -1.69
C ARG A 254 -17.38 13.85 -0.77
N PRO A 255 -17.93 14.45 0.31
CA PRO A 255 -18.87 13.75 1.18
C PRO A 255 -20.15 13.37 0.42
N GLY A 256 -20.71 12.21 0.73
CA GLY A 256 -22.01 11.77 0.20
C GLY A 256 -22.03 11.40 -1.29
N ARG A 257 -20.86 11.18 -1.90
CA ARG A 257 -20.71 10.58 -3.23
C ARG A 257 -19.68 9.48 -3.22
#